data_AF-A0A2V7BJD0-F1
#
_entry.id   AF-A0A2V7BJD0-F1
#
_cell.length_a   1.000
_cell.length_b   1.000
_cell.length_c   1.000
_cell.angle_alpha   90.00
_cell.angle_beta   90.00
_cell.angle_gamma   90.00
#
_symmetry.space_group_name_H-M   'P 1'
#
loop_
_entity.id
_entity.type
_entity.pdbx_description
1 polymer ?
#
loop_
_entity_poly.entity_id
_entity_poly.type
_entity_poly.pdbx_seq_one_letter_code
_entity_poly.pdbx_strand_id
1 'polypeptide(L)'
;MDEGVRSLLERFPSERTWLLPALQAVQEIEGWLSPEALTAVADHVHVPPSEASAIATDFDDGLRLIKPGSHLIRICTGRSCRLTGATDHLRVLEDHLGIACGRTTSDGRITLEEADCLSACSLAPVLEVDGACHGCVTSAAIERFPMWFRTRRAWHVDVDVSDFPKVHAEGQTARERLADLRAQAAARMSGRPAFRFLVQGGTCGEALGAGELVRALRLMAAMRGLAAEVLDGGCHGMCSAGLVVEVQRAGWPPLTFTHLTKDDVPDLLAEVAGGESPLMRFAGVAFLRHLATRSSRASAG
;
A
#
# COMPACT_ATOMS: atom_id res chain seq x y z
N MET A 1 26.19 -13.45 19.49
CA MET A 1 25.17 -13.59 18.43
C MET A 1 24.48 -14.91 18.66
N ASP A 2 23.15 -14.91 18.65
CA ASP A 2 22.34 -16.13 18.80
C ASP A 2 22.61 -17.07 17.62
N GLU A 3 22.74 -18.37 17.90
CA GLU A 3 23.01 -19.39 16.89
C GLU A 3 21.85 -19.49 15.88
N GLY A 4 20.62 -19.18 16.33
CA GLY A 4 19.44 -19.15 15.47
C GLY A 4 19.50 -18.08 14.37
N VAL A 5 19.99 -16.88 14.69
CA VAL A 5 20.12 -15.78 13.71
C VAL A 5 21.17 -16.10 12.66
N ARG A 6 22.32 -16.68 13.06
CA ARG A 6 23.35 -17.08 12.10
C ARG A 6 22.82 -18.11 11.10
N SER A 7 22.20 -19.17 11.60
CA SER A 7 21.63 -20.23 10.76
C SER A 7 20.53 -19.71 9.83
N LEU A 8 19.73 -18.73 10.27
CA LEU A 8 18.76 -18.07 9.41
C LEU A 8 19.43 -17.31 8.26
N LEU A 9 20.47 -16.52 8.56
CA LEU A 9 21.14 -15.69 7.55
C LEU A 9 21.81 -16.51 6.45
N GLU A 10 22.37 -17.67 6.79
CA GLU A 10 22.96 -18.59 5.81
C GLU A 10 21.98 -19.06 4.71
N ARG A 11 20.67 -18.93 4.94
CA ARG A 11 19.63 -19.25 3.96
C ARG A 11 19.36 -18.12 2.95
N PHE A 12 19.82 -16.91 3.25
CA PHE A 12 19.68 -15.76 2.36
C PHE A 12 20.90 -15.59 1.46
N PRO A 13 20.76 -15.15 0.20
CA PRO A 13 21.89 -14.81 -0.64
C PRO A 13 22.61 -13.56 -0.09
N SER A 14 23.93 -13.54 -0.20
CA SER A 14 24.80 -12.45 0.26
C SER A 14 24.78 -11.23 -0.68
N GLU A 15 23.59 -10.76 -1.04
CA GLU A 15 23.39 -9.62 -1.92
C GLU A 15 22.55 -8.55 -1.22
N ARG A 16 22.92 -7.27 -1.42
CA ARG A 16 22.20 -6.11 -0.89
C ARG A 16 20.67 -6.16 -1.07
N THR A 17 20.17 -6.75 -2.16
CA THR A 17 18.72 -6.89 -2.44
C THR A 17 17.96 -7.62 -1.32
N TRP A 18 18.65 -8.46 -0.54
CA TRP A 18 18.09 -9.25 0.55
C TRP A 18 18.15 -8.56 1.92
N LEU A 19 18.65 -7.32 2.01
CA LEU A 19 18.77 -6.59 3.27
C LEU A 19 17.44 -6.51 4.03
N LEU A 20 16.38 -5.98 3.41
CA LEU A 20 15.08 -5.81 4.07
C LEU A 20 14.42 -7.17 4.42
N PRO A 21 14.33 -8.16 3.50
CA PRO A 21 13.82 -9.49 3.85
C PRO A 21 14.57 -10.16 5.00
N ALA A 22 15.91 -10.07 5.03
CA ALA A 22 16.71 -10.64 6.10
C ALA A 22 16.45 -9.93 7.44
N LEU A 23 16.36 -8.59 7.45
CA LEU A 23 15.97 -7.83 8.64
C LEU A 23 14.59 -8.25 9.17
N GLN A 24 13.59 -8.36 8.28
CA GLN A 24 12.25 -8.81 8.66
C GLN A 24 12.26 -10.23 9.24
N ALA A 25 13.00 -11.16 8.62
CA ALA A 25 13.12 -12.53 9.10
C ALA A 25 13.78 -12.62 10.48
N VAL A 26 14.86 -11.86 10.72
CA VAL A 26 15.52 -11.82 12.02
C VAL A 26 14.60 -11.22 13.09
N GLN A 27 13.91 -10.12 12.77
CA GLN A 27 12.90 -9.56 13.67
C GLN A 27 11.79 -10.54 14.01
N GLU A 28 11.37 -11.37 13.07
CA GLU A 28 10.29 -12.32 13.32
C GLU A 28 10.68 -13.36 14.39
N ILE A 29 11.96 -13.73 14.44
CA ILE A 29 12.51 -14.64 15.45
C ILE A 29 12.74 -13.91 16.78
N GLU A 30 13.42 -12.77 16.76
CA GLU A 30 13.83 -12.06 17.99
C GLU A 30 12.73 -11.17 18.58
N GLY A 31 11.72 -10.83 17.78
CA GLY A 31 10.63 -9.91 18.08
C GLY A 31 10.96 -8.41 17.91
N TRP A 32 12.21 -8.08 17.64
CA TRP A 32 12.76 -6.74 17.41
C TRP A 32 14.15 -6.88 16.76
N LEU A 33 14.78 -5.76 16.40
CA LEU A 33 16.13 -5.72 15.81
C LEU A 33 17.12 -5.11 16.79
N SER A 34 17.97 -5.96 17.37
CA SER A 34 19.11 -5.52 18.18
C SER A 34 20.22 -4.88 17.31
N PRO A 35 21.07 -4.00 17.87
CA PRO A 35 22.24 -3.48 17.15
C PRO A 35 23.15 -4.58 16.61
N GLU A 36 23.28 -5.69 17.34
CA GLU A 36 24.02 -6.87 16.94
C GLU A 36 23.37 -7.58 15.75
N ALA A 37 22.04 -7.73 15.76
CA ALA A 37 21.28 -8.29 14.64
C ALA A 37 21.40 -7.42 13.37
N LEU A 38 21.28 -6.09 13.51
CA LEU A 38 21.46 -5.16 12.38
C LEU A 38 22.85 -5.31 11.75
N THR A 39 23.88 -5.37 12.59
CA THR A 39 25.28 -5.54 12.14
C THR A 39 25.48 -6.89 11.46
N ALA A 40 24.94 -7.97 12.04
CA ALA A 40 25.04 -9.30 11.47
C ALA A 40 24.37 -9.41 10.08
N VAL A 41 23.19 -8.81 9.91
CA VAL A 41 22.52 -8.75 8.60
C VAL A 41 23.33 -7.92 7.62
N ALA A 42 23.83 -6.75 8.04
CA ALA A 42 24.62 -5.87 7.20
C ALA A 42 25.89 -6.55 6.67
N ASP A 43 26.61 -7.25 7.55
CA ASP A 43 27.81 -8.01 7.22
C ASP A 43 27.50 -9.15 6.22
N HIS A 44 26.40 -9.87 6.44
CA HIS A 44 25.96 -10.98 5.58
C HIS A 44 25.68 -10.55 4.14
N VAL A 45 25.01 -9.42 3.95
CA VAL A 45 24.65 -8.89 2.61
C VAL A 45 25.65 -7.87 2.06
N HIS A 46 26.80 -7.72 2.73
CA HIS A 46 27.93 -6.86 2.35
C HIS A 46 27.57 -5.38 2.18
N VAL A 47 26.77 -4.84 3.11
CA VAL A 47 26.44 -3.41 3.19
C VAL A 47 27.01 -2.79 4.47
N PRO A 48 27.25 -1.47 4.49
CA PRO A 48 27.63 -0.79 5.73
C PRO A 48 26.53 -0.91 6.81
N PRO A 49 26.88 -1.07 8.10
CA PRO A 49 25.90 -1.08 9.19
C PRO A 49 25.01 0.18 9.25
N SER A 50 25.54 1.32 8.77
CA SER A 50 24.77 2.56 8.63
C SER A 50 23.60 2.43 7.67
N GLU A 51 23.75 1.63 6.62
CA GLU A 51 22.69 1.38 5.64
C GLU A 51 21.59 0.50 6.23
N ALA A 52 21.96 -0.57 6.94
CA ALA A 52 20.98 -1.39 7.67
C ALA A 52 20.22 -0.58 8.73
N SER A 53 20.92 0.31 9.44
CA SER A 53 20.31 1.21 10.43
C SER A 53 19.37 2.23 9.79
N ALA A 54 19.76 2.81 8.63
CA ALA A 54 18.92 3.73 7.89
C ALA A 54 17.62 3.04 7.43
N ILE A 55 17.73 1.86 6.82
CA ILE A 55 16.56 1.06 6.41
C ILE A 55 15.69 0.72 7.62
N ALA A 56 16.28 0.28 8.74
CA ALA A 56 15.50 -0.06 9.92
C ALA A 56 14.78 1.15 10.55
N THR A 57 15.28 2.37 10.31
CA THR A 57 14.65 3.62 10.78
C THR A 57 13.60 4.13 9.78
N ASP A 58 13.88 4.03 8.48
CA ASP A 58 12.97 4.47 7.41
C ASP A 58 11.73 3.57 7.26
N PHE A 59 11.83 2.32 7.72
CA PHE A 59 10.74 1.34 7.74
C PHE A 59 10.24 1.06 9.17
N ASP A 60 10.10 2.10 10.00
CA ASP A 60 9.66 2.03 11.40
C ASP A 60 8.28 1.39 11.62
N ASP A 61 7.37 1.49 10.64
CA ASP A 61 6.08 0.79 10.63
C ASP A 61 6.20 -0.75 10.60
N GLY A 62 7.31 -1.26 10.06
CA GLY A 62 7.57 -2.67 9.83
C GLY A 62 8.73 -3.24 10.66
N LEU A 63 9.69 -2.41 11.04
CA LEU A 63 10.93 -2.78 11.74
C LEU A 63 11.05 -2.04 13.07
N ARG A 64 11.37 -2.77 14.13
CA ARG A 64 11.38 -2.29 15.53
C ARG A 64 12.79 -2.33 16.07
N LEU A 65 13.34 -1.15 16.30
CA LEU A 65 14.65 -0.96 16.93
C LEU A 65 14.58 -0.96 18.46
N ILE A 66 13.37 -0.88 19.02
CA ILE A 66 13.12 -0.88 20.46
C ILE A 66 12.36 -2.16 20.79
N LYS A 67 12.88 -2.92 21.76
CA LYS A 67 12.27 -4.16 22.21
C LYS A 67 10.86 -3.88 22.77
N PRO A 68 9.79 -4.44 22.18
CA PRO A 68 8.45 -4.30 22.72
C PRO A 68 8.27 -5.16 23.97
N GLY A 69 7.15 -4.94 24.67
CA GLY A 69 6.69 -5.79 25.75
C GLY A 69 6.35 -7.20 25.26
N SER A 70 5.94 -8.04 26.21
CA SER A 70 5.52 -9.43 25.92
C SER A 70 4.35 -9.51 24.93
N HIS A 71 3.48 -8.50 24.95
CA HIS A 71 2.35 -8.33 24.05
C HIS A 71 2.45 -6.99 23.33
N LEU A 72 2.11 -7.00 22.04
CA LEU A 72 2.04 -5.80 21.22
C LEU A 72 0.60 -5.56 20.77
N ILE A 73 0.08 -4.37 21.07
CA ILE A 73 -1.22 -3.90 20.62
C ILE A 73 -0.99 -2.75 19.65
N ARG A 74 -1.45 -2.88 18.40
CA ARG A 74 -1.41 -1.81 17.40
C ARG A 74 -2.82 -1.39 17.02
N ILE A 75 -3.12 -0.10 17.10
CA ILE A 75 -4.42 0.41 16.65
C ILE A 75 -4.31 1.03 15.26
N CYS A 76 -5.18 0.60 14.34
CA CYS A 76 -5.22 1.18 13.01
C CYS A 76 -5.73 2.62 13.09
N THR A 77 -4.87 3.59 12.80
CA THR A 77 -5.24 4.99 12.67
C THR A 77 -5.45 5.38 11.20
N GLY A 78 -5.58 4.41 10.29
CA GLY A 78 -5.95 4.66 8.90
C GLY A 78 -7.29 5.39 8.76
N ARG A 79 -7.49 6.05 7.61
CA ARG A 79 -8.62 6.97 7.39
C ARG A 79 -9.99 6.34 7.69
N SER A 80 -10.24 5.12 7.22
CA SER A 80 -11.49 4.40 7.49
C SER A 80 -11.69 4.09 8.98
N CYS A 81 -10.61 3.74 9.69
CA CYS A 81 -10.67 3.45 11.13
C CYS A 81 -10.89 4.72 11.95
N ARG A 82 -10.24 5.85 11.60
CA ARG A 82 -10.51 7.15 12.23
C ARG A 82 -11.97 7.58 12.08
N LEU A 83 -12.55 7.42 10.89
CA LEU A 83 -13.96 7.75 10.62
C LEU A 83 -14.95 6.87 11.38
N THR A 84 -14.53 5.68 11.84
CA THR A 84 -15.38 4.70 12.52
C THR A 84 -15.12 4.61 14.03
N GLY A 85 -14.28 5.49 14.59
CA GLY A 85 -14.09 5.63 16.04
C GLY A 85 -12.74 5.19 16.59
N ALA A 86 -11.75 4.87 15.75
CA ALA A 86 -10.44 4.40 16.22
C ALA A 86 -9.69 5.42 17.12
N THR A 87 -9.93 6.72 16.96
CA THR A 87 -9.33 7.73 17.85
C THR A 87 -9.86 7.62 19.28
N ASP A 88 -11.15 7.33 19.45
CA ASP A 88 -11.72 7.11 20.78
C ASP A 88 -11.24 5.79 21.38
N HIS A 89 -11.08 4.76 20.53
CA HIS A 89 -10.52 3.48 20.91
C HIS A 89 -9.07 3.58 21.41
N LEU A 90 -8.24 4.42 20.78
CA LEU A 90 -6.88 4.68 21.24
C LEU A 90 -6.91 5.28 22.66
N ARG A 91 -7.75 6.30 22.90
CA ARG A 91 -7.88 6.92 24.22
C ARG A 91 -8.31 5.92 25.29
N VAL A 92 -9.30 5.06 24.98
CA VAL A 92 -9.73 4.00 25.90
C VAL A 92 -8.58 3.06 26.25
N LEU A 93 -7.73 2.70 25.27
CA LEU A 93 -6.54 1.87 25.52
C LEU A 93 -5.50 2.59 26.37
N GLU A 94 -5.20 3.85 26.08
CA GLU A 94 -4.26 4.67 26.85
C GLU A 94 -4.71 4.81 28.30
N ASP A 95 -5.99 5.11 28.53
CA ASP A 95 -6.59 5.23 29.87
C ASP A 95 -6.56 3.89 30.62
N HIS A 96 -6.88 2.78 29.95
CA HIS A 96 -6.89 1.46 30.57
C HIS A 96 -5.49 0.93 30.90
N LEU A 97 -4.51 1.20 30.04
CA LEU A 97 -3.12 0.76 30.22
C LEU A 97 -2.30 1.73 31.09
N GLY A 98 -2.76 2.97 31.26
CA GLY A 98 -2.04 4.02 31.98
C GLY A 98 -0.76 4.47 31.28
N ILE A 99 -0.68 4.31 29.94
CA ILE A 99 0.46 4.70 29.12
C ILE A 99 -0.02 5.47 27.89
N ALA A 100 0.82 6.36 27.38
CA ALA A 100 0.62 6.96 26.06
C ALA A 100 1.01 5.98 24.95
N CYS A 101 0.44 6.18 23.76
CA CYS A 101 0.86 5.47 22.56
C CYS A 101 2.38 5.62 22.29
N GLY A 102 3.00 4.57 21.76
CA GLY A 102 4.45 4.45 21.56
C GLY A 102 5.23 4.09 22.82
N ARG A 103 4.55 3.64 23.89
CA ARG A 103 5.18 3.27 25.16
C ARG A 103 4.87 1.83 25.53
N THR A 104 5.64 1.35 26.50
CA THR A 104 5.46 0.04 27.13
C THR A 104 5.06 0.24 28.58
N THR A 105 4.17 -0.60 29.10
CA THR A 105 3.77 -0.62 30.51
C THR A 105 4.98 -0.81 31.42
N SER A 106 4.89 -0.32 32.66
CA SER A 106 6.00 -0.35 33.62
C SER A 106 6.44 -1.76 34.03
N ASP A 107 5.55 -2.74 33.90
CA ASP A 107 5.83 -4.17 34.10
C ASP A 107 6.46 -4.85 32.86
N GLY A 108 6.66 -4.10 31.76
CA GLY A 108 7.25 -4.59 30.52
C GLY A 108 6.37 -5.56 29.73
N ARG A 109 5.07 -5.66 30.05
CA ARG A 109 4.19 -6.67 29.45
C ARG A 109 3.52 -6.22 28.18
N ILE A 110 3.10 -4.96 28.06
CA ILE A 110 2.27 -4.49 26.95
C ILE A 110 2.90 -3.25 26.32
N THR A 111 3.09 -3.28 25.00
CA THR A 111 3.40 -2.10 24.19
C THR A 111 2.17 -1.69 23.39
N LEU A 112 1.87 -0.39 23.40
CA LEU A 112 0.79 0.21 22.60
C LEU A 112 1.40 1.04 21.47
N GLU A 113 1.04 0.75 20.22
CA GLU A 113 1.50 1.44 19.02
C GLU A 113 0.32 1.87 18.15
N GLU A 114 0.53 2.89 17.31
CA GLU A 114 -0.35 3.13 16.17
C GLU A 114 0.12 2.29 14.98
N ALA A 115 -0.82 1.96 14.10
CA ALA A 115 -0.53 1.46 12.77
C ALA A 115 -1.22 2.38 11.76
N ASP A 116 -0.45 2.95 10.84
CA ASP A 116 -0.98 3.87 9.83
C ASP A 116 -2.09 3.22 8.98
N CYS A 117 -1.90 1.96 8.56
CA CYS A 117 -2.91 1.20 7.86
C CYS A 117 -2.69 -0.31 7.99
N LEU A 118 -3.67 -1.03 8.55
CA LEU A 118 -3.69 -2.50 8.58
C LEU A 118 -4.35 -3.14 7.34
N SER A 119 -4.67 -2.34 6.33
CA SER A 119 -5.27 -2.78 5.05
C SER A 119 -6.58 -3.60 5.17
N ALA A 120 -7.25 -3.54 6.33
CA ALA A 120 -8.49 -4.27 6.62
C ALA A 120 -9.70 -3.31 6.73
N CYS A 121 -9.80 -2.37 5.79
CA CYS A 121 -10.81 -1.30 5.82
C CYS A 121 -12.27 -1.79 5.85
N SER A 122 -12.57 -2.96 5.28
CA SER A 122 -13.89 -3.60 5.35
C SER A 122 -14.29 -4.03 6.77
N LEU A 123 -13.31 -4.10 7.67
CA LEU A 123 -13.45 -4.52 9.06
C LEU A 123 -13.18 -3.36 10.03
N ALA A 124 -13.18 -2.10 9.57
CA ALA A 124 -12.92 -0.96 10.42
C ALA A 124 -13.99 -0.80 11.53
N PRO A 125 -13.61 -0.39 12.77
CA PRO A 125 -12.24 -0.17 13.26
C PRO A 125 -11.46 -1.47 13.48
N VAL A 126 -10.15 -1.42 13.22
CA VAL A 126 -9.24 -2.57 13.33
C VAL A 126 -8.21 -2.37 14.43
N LEU A 127 -8.03 -3.39 15.26
CA LEU A 127 -6.98 -3.51 16.25
C LEU A 127 -6.15 -4.75 15.95
N GLU A 128 -4.83 -4.67 15.99
CA GLU A 128 -3.93 -5.82 15.92
C GLU A 128 -3.41 -6.14 17.32
N VAL A 129 -3.48 -7.41 17.72
CA VAL A 129 -2.88 -7.91 18.96
C VAL A 129 -1.99 -9.09 18.63
N ASP A 130 -0.70 -8.98 18.93
CA ASP A 130 0.32 -10.01 18.67
C ASP A 130 0.29 -10.53 17.21
N GLY A 131 0.10 -9.62 16.25
CA GLY A 131 0.02 -9.92 14.81
C GLY A 131 -1.35 -10.43 14.34
N ALA A 132 -2.33 -10.60 15.22
CA ALA A 132 -3.70 -10.98 14.84
C ALA A 132 -4.59 -9.74 14.71
N CYS A 133 -5.16 -9.53 13.52
CA CYS A 133 -6.13 -8.45 13.28
C CYS A 133 -7.52 -8.81 13.83
N HIS A 134 -8.11 -7.87 14.56
CA HIS A 134 -9.46 -7.89 15.10
C HIS A 134 -10.25 -6.75 14.46
N GLY A 135 -11.34 -7.11 13.78
CA GLY A 135 -12.21 -6.20 13.05
C GLY A 135 -13.50 -5.86 13.78
N CYS A 136 -14.17 -4.80 13.35
CA CYS A 136 -15.44 -4.30 13.89
C CYS A 136 -15.36 -4.12 15.41
N VAL A 137 -14.19 -3.69 15.90
CA VAL A 137 -13.92 -3.58 17.32
C VAL A 137 -14.79 -2.45 17.88
N THR A 138 -15.46 -2.73 19.00
CA THR A 138 -16.25 -1.73 19.74
C THR A 138 -15.50 -1.32 21.00
N SER A 139 -15.79 -0.13 21.55
CA SER A 139 -15.15 0.32 22.79
C SER A 139 -15.32 -0.68 23.94
N ALA A 140 -16.48 -1.33 24.05
CA ALA A 140 -16.73 -2.34 25.08
C ALA A 140 -15.97 -3.66 24.86
N ALA A 141 -15.54 -3.94 23.63
CA ALA A 141 -14.69 -5.09 23.33
C ALA A 141 -13.22 -4.80 23.64
N ILE A 142 -12.79 -3.53 23.50
CA ILE A 142 -11.41 -3.10 23.78
C ILE A 142 -11.02 -3.39 25.22
N GLU A 143 -11.89 -3.13 26.19
CA GLU A 143 -11.61 -3.42 27.61
C GLU A 143 -11.32 -4.91 27.88
N ARG A 144 -11.63 -5.78 26.91
CA ARG A 144 -11.38 -7.23 26.99
C ARG A 144 -10.18 -7.66 26.16
N PHE A 145 -9.32 -6.73 25.69
CA PHE A 145 -8.13 -7.05 24.91
C PHE A 145 -7.26 -8.18 25.48
N PRO A 146 -7.16 -8.43 26.81
CA PRO A 146 -6.35 -9.55 27.30
C PRO A 146 -6.82 -10.91 26.80
N MET A 147 -8.09 -11.04 26.39
CA MET A 147 -8.62 -12.27 25.78
C MET A 147 -8.07 -12.54 24.37
N TRP A 148 -7.49 -11.52 23.74
CA TRP A 148 -6.87 -11.59 22.42
C TRP A 148 -5.38 -11.89 22.49
N PHE A 149 -4.77 -11.83 23.68
CA PHE A 149 -3.39 -12.23 23.86
C PHE A 149 -3.20 -13.67 23.44
N ARG A 150 -2.21 -13.86 22.59
CA ARG A 150 -1.82 -15.18 22.11
C ARG A 150 -0.38 -15.41 22.53
N THR A 151 -0.05 -16.66 22.79
CA THR A 151 1.35 -17.06 22.77
C THR A 151 1.87 -16.72 21.39
N ARG A 152 2.89 -15.85 21.30
CA ARG A 152 3.57 -15.58 20.02
C ARG A 152 3.92 -16.93 19.41
N ARG A 153 3.27 -17.24 18.28
CA ARG A 153 3.56 -18.47 17.57
C ARG A 153 4.97 -18.31 17.02
N ALA A 154 5.83 -19.29 17.23
CA ALA A 154 7.10 -19.32 16.53
C ALA A 154 6.78 -19.31 15.03
N TRP A 155 7.07 -18.18 14.38
CA TRP A 155 6.94 -18.10 12.94
C TRP A 155 8.05 -18.93 12.33
N HIS A 156 7.65 -19.85 11.47
CA HIS A 156 8.60 -20.57 10.66
C HIS A 156 8.89 -19.70 9.44
N VAL A 157 10.00 -18.98 9.46
CA VAL A 157 10.47 -18.28 8.27
C VAL A 157 11.00 -19.35 7.31
N ASP A 158 10.22 -19.65 6.27
CA ASP A 158 10.74 -20.44 5.16
C ASP A 158 11.36 -19.50 4.12
N VAL A 159 12.69 -19.50 4.07
CA VAL A 159 13.46 -18.72 3.11
C VAL A 159 13.65 -19.57 1.86
N ASP A 160 12.64 -19.62 1.01
CA ASP A 160 12.78 -20.14 -0.35
C ASP A 160 13.16 -18.99 -1.28
N VAL A 161 14.45 -18.87 -1.56
CA VAL A 161 15.00 -17.83 -2.44
C VAL A 161 14.65 -18.09 -3.91
N SER A 162 14.20 -19.29 -4.26
CA SER A 162 13.87 -19.67 -5.63
C SER A 162 12.53 -19.09 -6.08
N ASP A 163 11.62 -18.80 -5.14
CA ASP A 163 10.36 -18.12 -5.39
C ASP A 163 10.54 -16.63 -5.72
N PHE A 164 11.68 -16.04 -5.36
CA PHE A 164 11.94 -14.64 -5.64
C PHE A 164 12.40 -14.45 -7.09
N PRO A 165 11.78 -13.53 -7.86
CA PRO A 165 12.21 -13.26 -9.21
C PRO A 165 13.67 -12.81 -9.18
N LYS A 166 14.53 -13.49 -9.95
CA LYS A 166 15.88 -12.97 -10.22
C LYS A 166 15.73 -11.62 -10.90
N VAL A 167 15.96 -10.54 -10.15
CA VAL A 167 15.75 -9.18 -10.63
C VAL A 167 16.76 -8.82 -11.72
N HIS A 168 17.90 -9.53 -11.77
CA HIS A 168 18.99 -9.26 -12.70
C HIS A 168 19.56 -10.54 -13.32
N ALA A 169 19.83 -10.48 -14.62
CA ALA A 169 20.65 -11.49 -15.28
C ALA A 169 22.10 -11.35 -14.81
N GLU A 170 22.72 -12.47 -14.42
CA GLU A 170 24.11 -12.52 -13.97
C GLU A 170 25.05 -12.06 -15.12
N GLY A 171 26.04 -11.23 -14.79
CA GLY A 171 27.11 -10.83 -15.73
C GLY A 171 26.89 -9.53 -16.54
N GLN A 172 25.79 -8.80 -16.36
CA GLN A 172 25.56 -7.52 -17.06
C GLN A 172 26.04 -6.29 -16.27
N THR A 173 26.67 -5.33 -16.97
CA THR A 173 26.99 -4.02 -16.40
C THR A 173 25.71 -3.21 -16.13
N ALA A 174 25.78 -2.22 -15.22
CA ALA A 174 24.64 -1.35 -14.92
C ALA A 174 24.13 -0.57 -16.16
N ARG A 175 25.03 -0.23 -17.10
CA ARG A 175 24.68 0.48 -18.34
C ARG A 175 23.87 -0.41 -19.29
N GLU A 176 24.30 -1.66 -19.46
CA GLU A 176 23.59 -2.65 -20.29
C GLU A 176 22.20 -2.93 -19.71
N ARG A 177 22.10 -3.09 -18.38
CA ARG A 177 20.83 -3.25 -17.68
C ARG A 177 19.87 -2.08 -17.91
N LEU A 178 20.35 -0.84 -17.82
CA LEU A 178 19.52 0.33 -18.09
C LEU A 178 19.05 0.38 -19.55
N ALA A 179 19.91 -0.01 -20.50
CA ALA A 179 19.54 -0.07 -21.92
C ALA A 179 18.45 -1.13 -22.17
N ASP A 180 18.57 -2.31 -21.56
CA ASP A 180 17.57 -3.37 -21.65
C ASP A 180 16.24 -2.96 -21.02
N LEU A 181 16.25 -2.38 -19.81
CA LEU A 181 15.03 -1.86 -19.18
C LEU A 181 14.32 -0.81 -20.04
N ARG A 182 15.06 0.06 -20.72
CA ARG A 182 14.52 1.04 -21.67
C ARG A 182 13.90 0.36 -22.89
N ALA A 183 14.57 -0.64 -23.46
CA ALA A 183 14.04 -1.40 -24.60
C ALA A 183 12.75 -2.15 -24.22
N GLN A 184 12.74 -2.83 -23.06
CA GLN A 184 11.55 -3.50 -22.55
C GLN A 184 10.40 -2.51 -22.29
N ALA A 185 10.68 -1.34 -21.70
CA ALA A 185 9.68 -0.31 -21.48
C ALA A 185 9.10 0.21 -22.81
N ALA A 186 9.95 0.48 -23.81
CA ALA A 186 9.53 0.92 -25.14
C ALA A 186 8.67 -0.13 -25.84
N ALA A 187 9.03 -1.41 -25.75
CA ALA A 187 8.25 -2.52 -26.31
C ALA A 187 6.88 -2.68 -25.61
N ARG A 188 6.83 -2.53 -24.28
CA ARG A 188 5.56 -2.51 -23.54
C ARG A 188 4.70 -1.31 -23.94
N MET A 189 5.30 -0.17 -24.27
CA MET A 189 4.58 1.02 -24.71
C MET A 189 4.03 0.88 -26.13
N SER A 190 4.78 0.29 -27.06
CA SER A 190 4.35 0.15 -28.47
C SER A 190 3.21 -0.85 -28.65
N GLY A 191 3.11 -1.86 -27.79
CA GLY A 191 2.03 -2.85 -27.80
C GLY A 191 0.76 -2.43 -27.04
N ARG A 192 0.75 -1.27 -26.37
CA ARG A 192 -0.39 -0.83 -25.57
C ARG A 192 -1.52 -0.26 -26.44
N PRO A 193 -2.78 -0.47 -26.05
CA PRO A 193 -3.90 0.19 -26.70
C PRO A 193 -3.81 1.70 -26.56
N ALA A 194 -4.45 2.40 -27.49
CA ALA A 194 -4.43 3.87 -27.55
C ALA A 194 -5.01 4.52 -26.28
N PHE A 195 -5.93 3.84 -25.59
CA PHE A 195 -6.56 4.29 -24.36
C PHE A 195 -6.34 3.27 -23.24
N ARG A 196 -6.05 3.75 -22.04
CA ARG A 196 -6.13 2.96 -20.81
C ARG A 196 -6.99 3.69 -19.80
N PHE A 197 -7.94 2.98 -19.21
CA PHE A 197 -8.80 3.44 -18.14
C PHE A 197 -8.45 2.63 -16.89
N LEU A 198 -7.86 3.26 -15.89
CA LEU A 198 -7.62 2.69 -14.56
C LEU A 198 -8.78 3.10 -13.66
N VAL A 199 -9.63 2.16 -13.26
CA VAL A 199 -10.75 2.43 -12.35
C VAL A 199 -10.31 2.14 -10.93
N GLN A 200 -10.54 3.07 -10.00
CA GLN A 200 -10.30 2.85 -8.59
C GLN A 200 -11.26 1.80 -8.03
N GLY A 201 -10.71 0.64 -7.67
CA GLY A 201 -11.41 -0.40 -6.92
C GLY A 201 -11.13 -0.30 -5.42
N GLY A 202 -10.89 -1.45 -4.80
CA GLY A 202 -10.83 -1.60 -3.34
C GLY A 202 -12.21 -1.51 -2.68
N THR A 203 -12.29 -1.74 -1.38
CA THR A 203 -13.57 -1.89 -0.67
C THR A 203 -14.51 -0.69 -0.87
N CYS A 204 -13.99 0.54 -0.75
CA CYS A 204 -14.80 1.75 -0.92
C CYS A 204 -15.21 1.96 -2.39
N GLY A 205 -14.33 1.67 -3.36
CA GLY A 205 -14.64 1.77 -4.78
C GLY A 205 -15.74 0.77 -5.17
N GLU A 206 -15.63 -0.47 -4.73
CA GLU A 206 -16.66 -1.50 -4.96
C GLU A 206 -18.00 -1.12 -4.33
N ALA A 207 -18.00 -0.60 -3.10
CA ALA A 207 -19.22 -0.13 -2.45
C ALA A 207 -19.90 1.03 -3.20
N LEU A 208 -19.14 1.84 -3.95
CA LEU A 208 -19.65 2.91 -4.80
C LEU A 208 -20.02 2.46 -6.22
N GLY A 209 -19.76 1.20 -6.58
CA GLY A 209 -20.11 0.63 -7.89
C GLY A 209 -18.98 0.61 -8.92
N ALA A 210 -17.70 0.53 -8.50
CA ALA A 210 -16.55 0.42 -9.41
C ALA A 210 -16.71 -0.74 -10.42
N GLY A 211 -17.18 -1.91 -9.98
CA GLY A 211 -17.47 -3.04 -10.88
C GLY A 211 -18.51 -2.72 -11.97
N GLU A 212 -19.54 -1.93 -11.67
CA GLU A 212 -20.52 -1.48 -12.68
C GLU A 212 -19.88 -0.51 -13.68
N LEU A 213 -19.06 0.41 -13.19
CA LEU A 213 -18.33 1.39 -13.98
C LEU A 213 -17.32 0.72 -14.94
N VAL A 214 -16.56 -0.27 -14.46
CA VAL A 214 -15.64 -1.09 -15.29
C VAL A 214 -16.40 -1.80 -16.40
N ARG A 215 -17.55 -2.42 -16.09
CA ARG A 215 -18.38 -3.10 -17.10
C ARG A 215 -18.92 -2.13 -18.14
N ALA A 216 -19.41 -0.96 -17.71
CA ALA A 216 -19.90 0.08 -18.60
C ALA A 216 -18.79 0.61 -19.52
N LEU A 217 -17.59 0.89 -18.98
CA LEU A 217 -16.44 1.33 -19.77
C LEU A 217 -16.02 0.30 -20.83
N ARG A 218 -15.92 -0.98 -20.44
CA ARG A 218 -15.56 -2.07 -21.38
C ARG A 218 -16.58 -2.18 -22.52
N LEU A 219 -17.86 -2.21 -22.18
CA LEU A 219 -18.94 -2.33 -23.17
C LEU A 219 -18.94 -1.14 -24.13
N MET A 220 -18.92 0.08 -23.59
CA MET A 220 -19.05 1.30 -24.39
C MET A 220 -17.80 1.60 -25.21
N ALA A 221 -16.60 1.28 -24.70
CA ALA A 221 -15.37 1.41 -25.47
C ALA A 221 -15.36 0.43 -26.66
N ALA A 222 -15.80 -0.81 -26.44
CA ALA A 222 -15.93 -1.81 -27.50
C ALA A 222 -16.97 -1.40 -28.56
N MET A 223 -18.16 -0.91 -28.13
CA MET A 223 -19.20 -0.43 -29.03
C MET A 223 -18.75 0.77 -29.89
N ARG A 224 -17.84 1.60 -29.38
CA ARG A 224 -17.24 2.73 -30.11
C ARG A 224 -16.00 2.35 -30.93
N GLY A 225 -15.58 1.09 -30.92
CA GLY A 225 -14.37 0.64 -31.61
C GLY A 225 -13.09 1.26 -31.08
N LEU A 226 -13.07 1.72 -29.82
CA LEU A 226 -11.86 2.28 -29.20
C LEU A 226 -10.93 1.13 -28.84
N ALA A 227 -9.68 1.20 -29.31
CA ALA A 227 -8.60 0.35 -28.82
C ALA A 227 -8.28 0.78 -27.37
N ALA A 228 -9.00 0.20 -26.41
CA ALA A 228 -8.96 0.57 -25.01
C ALA A 228 -8.71 -0.64 -24.11
N GLU A 229 -7.85 -0.45 -23.10
CA GLU A 229 -7.69 -1.36 -21.96
C GLU A 229 -8.39 -0.75 -20.76
N VAL A 230 -9.30 -1.51 -20.14
CA VAL A 230 -9.98 -1.08 -18.90
C VAL A 230 -9.50 -1.98 -17.77
N LEU A 231 -8.70 -1.39 -16.89
CA LEU A 231 -8.12 -2.04 -15.74
C LEU A 231 -8.97 -1.78 -14.51
N ASP A 232 -9.27 -2.87 -13.81
CA ASP A 232 -9.80 -2.84 -12.45
C ASP A 232 -8.62 -2.65 -11.51
N GLY A 233 -8.53 -1.47 -10.89
CA GLY A 233 -7.41 -1.05 -10.08
C GLY A 233 -7.60 -1.33 -8.59
N GLY A 234 -6.52 -1.22 -7.82
CA GLY A 234 -6.57 -1.30 -6.37
C GLY A 234 -7.12 -0.03 -5.70
N CYS A 235 -7.04 0.00 -4.38
CA CYS A 235 -7.32 1.21 -3.62
C CYS A 235 -6.26 2.28 -3.92
N HIS A 236 -6.68 3.43 -4.41
CA HIS A 236 -5.80 4.58 -4.63
C HIS A 236 -5.78 5.58 -3.46
N GLY A 237 -6.41 5.24 -2.32
CA GLY A 237 -6.44 6.09 -1.11
C GLY A 237 -7.34 7.34 -1.21
N MET A 238 -7.90 7.64 -2.38
CA MET A 238 -8.79 8.78 -2.61
C MET A 238 -10.24 8.50 -2.24
N CYS A 239 -10.49 7.93 -1.06
CA CYS A 239 -11.84 7.53 -0.63
C CYS A 239 -12.85 8.69 -0.61
N SER A 240 -12.39 9.93 -0.42
CA SER A 240 -13.25 11.13 -0.43
C SER A 240 -13.59 11.63 -1.84
N ALA A 241 -12.91 11.17 -2.89
CA ALA A 241 -13.07 11.63 -4.27
C ALA A 241 -14.12 10.83 -5.05
N GLY A 242 -14.90 9.98 -4.37
CA GLY A 242 -15.86 9.08 -5.00
C GLY A 242 -15.16 8.02 -5.86
N LEU A 243 -15.84 7.55 -6.91
CA LEU A 243 -15.22 6.70 -7.92
C LEU A 243 -14.26 7.54 -8.78
N VAL A 244 -13.05 7.02 -8.93
CA VAL A 244 -11.98 7.67 -9.68
C VAL A 244 -11.64 6.83 -10.91
N VAL A 245 -11.48 7.50 -12.05
CA VAL A 245 -10.93 6.88 -13.26
C VAL A 245 -9.74 7.68 -13.75
N GLU A 246 -8.59 7.03 -13.84
CA GLU A 246 -7.41 7.58 -14.50
C GLU A 246 -7.43 7.20 -15.99
N VAL A 247 -7.30 8.17 -16.87
CA VAL A 247 -7.25 8.00 -18.32
C VAL A 247 -5.83 8.27 -18.80
N GLN A 248 -5.23 7.27 -19.44
CA GLN A 248 -3.93 7.39 -20.09
C GLN A 248 -4.10 7.20 -21.60
N ARG A 249 -3.55 8.14 -22.38
CA ARG A 249 -3.54 8.12 -23.84
C ARG A 249 -2.21 8.68 -24.36
N ALA A 250 -1.75 8.17 -25.50
CA ALA A 250 -0.53 8.68 -26.14
C ALA A 250 -0.64 10.18 -26.43
N GLY A 251 0.41 10.94 -26.05
CA GLY A 251 0.51 12.38 -26.26
C GLY A 251 -0.25 13.24 -25.24
N TRP A 252 -0.95 12.64 -24.28
CA TRP A 252 -1.63 13.35 -23.20
C TRP A 252 -0.94 13.10 -21.86
N PRO A 253 -0.95 14.06 -20.92
CA PRO A 253 -0.66 13.74 -19.53
C PRO A 253 -1.76 12.81 -18.97
N PRO A 254 -1.47 11.99 -17.94
CA PRO A 254 -2.49 11.23 -17.23
C PRO A 254 -3.57 12.16 -16.68
N LEU A 255 -4.84 11.84 -16.95
CA LEU A 255 -5.99 12.62 -16.46
C LEU A 255 -6.73 11.82 -15.41
N THR A 256 -7.05 12.44 -14.27
CA THR A 256 -7.77 11.80 -13.18
C THR A 256 -9.16 12.41 -13.05
N PHE A 257 -10.19 11.61 -13.33
CA PHE A 257 -11.59 12.00 -13.18
C PHE A 257 -12.13 11.48 -11.86
N THR A 258 -12.83 12.32 -11.12
CA THR A 258 -13.38 12.00 -9.79
C THR A 258 -14.90 12.04 -9.78
N HIS A 259 -15.51 11.36 -8.80
CA HIS A 259 -16.96 11.26 -8.62
C HIS A 259 -17.73 10.73 -9.84
N LEU A 260 -17.11 9.85 -10.63
CA LEU A 260 -17.79 9.27 -11.80
C LEU A 260 -18.83 8.22 -11.39
N THR A 261 -19.81 8.01 -12.25
CA THR A 261 -20.76 6.90 -12.19
C THR A 261 -20.79 6.18 -13.54
N LYS A 262 -21.46 5.02 -13.60
CA LYS A 262 -21.63 4.29 -14.88
C LYS A 262 -22.36 5.13 -15.94
N ASP A 263 -23.20 6.07 -15.52
CA ASP A 263 -24.01 6.89 -16.42
C ASP A 263 -23.19 8.00 -17.09
N ASP A 264 -22.01 8.33 -16.54
CA ASP A 264 -21.08 9.33 -17.10
C ASP A 264 -20.15 8.77 -18.18
N VAL A 265 -20.10 7.44 -18.33
CA VAL A 265 -19.23 6.74 -19.29
C VAL A 265 -19.42 7.21 -20.74
N PRO A 266 -20.66 7.43 -21.24
CA PRO A 266 -20.86 7.92 -22.59
C PRO A 266 -20.17 9.25 -22.86
N ASP A 267 -20.27 10.19 -21.91
CA ASP A 267 -19.71 11.54 -22.03
C ASP A 267 -18.20 11.53 -21.83
N LEU A 268 -17.71 10.75 -20.87
CA LEU A 268 -16.27 10.56 -20.64
C LEU A 268 -15.58 10.06 -21.91
N LEU A 269 -16.12 9.01 -22.54
CA LEU A 269 -15.56 8.45 -23.77
C LEU A 269 -15.62 9.43 -24.94
N ALA A 270 -16.65 10.27 -25.02
CA ALA A 270 -16.76 11.29 -26.06
C ALA A 270 -15.69 12.38 -25.88
N GLU A 271 -15.43 12.81 -24.65
CA GLU A 271 -14.41 13.82 -24.33
C GLU A 271 -12.99 13.31 -24.59
N VAL A 272 -12.65 12.12 -24.09
CA VAL A 272 -11.29 11.57 -24.20
C VAL A 272 -10.96 11.10 -25.63
N ALA A 273 -11.96 10.76 -26.44
CA ALA A 273 -11.77 10.41 -27.85
C ALA A 273 -11.55 11.64 -28.75
N GLY A 274 -11.78 12.86 -28.25
CA GLY A 274 -11.53 14.11 -28.96
C GLY A 274 -10.05 14.32 -29.38
N GLY A 275 -9.80 15.25 -30.29
CA GLY A 275 -8.47 15.48 -30.88
C GLY A 275 -7.49 16.27 -30.00
N GLU A 276 -7.98 17.17 -29.15
CA GLU A 276 -7.16 18.01 -28.27
C GLU A 276 -7.33 17.60 -26.81
N SER A 277 -6.24 17.58 -26.05
CA SER A 277 -6.31 17.39 -24.60
C SER A 277 -7.05 18.59 -23.98
N PRO A 278 -8.01 18.37 -23.05
CA PRO A 278 -8.68 19.44 -22.32
C PRO A 278 -7.71 20.39 -21.59
N LEU A 279 -6.44 19.98 -21.43
CA LEU A 279 -5.43 20.65 -20.62
C LEU A 279 -4.07 20.73 -21.30
N MET A 280 -4.00 20.93 -22.63
CA MET A 280 -2.77 21.12 -23.44
C MET A 280 -1.72 22.11 -22.87
N ARG A 281 -2.02 22.87 -21.80
CA ARG A 281 -1.15 23.84 -21.13
C ARG A 281 -0.52 23.35 -19.82
N PHE A 282 -0.86 22.16 -19.32
CA PHE A 282 -0.38 21.66 -18.03
C PHE A 282 0.40 20.35 -18.21
N ALA A 283 1.66 20.34 -17.77
CA ALA A 283 2.44 19.12 -17.63
C ALA A 283 2.21 18.54 -16.23
N GLY A 284 1.46 17.44 -16.11
CA GLY A 284 1.22 16.75 -14.83
C GLY A 284 -0.14 16.07 -14.72
N VAL A 285 -0.42 15.44 -13.57
CA VAL A 285 -1.73 14.84 -13.26
C VAL A 285 -2.75 15.97 -13.05
N ALA A 286 -3.87 15.93 -13.77
CA ALA A 286 -4.93 16.90 -13.61
C ALA A 286 -6.18 16.27 -13.03
N PHE A 287 -6.70 16.90 -11.98
CA PHE A 287 -7.94 16.48 -11.32
C PHE A 287 -9.12 17.20 -11.96
N LEU A 288 -9.96 16.44 -12.65
CA LEU A 288 -11.22 16.92 -13.22
C LEU A 288 -12.37 16.51 -12.30
N ARG A 289 -13.07 17.50 -11.76
CA ARG A 289 -14.26 17.28 -10.94
C ARG A 289 -15.48 17.23 -11.86
N HIS A 290 -15.98 16.02 -12.13
CA HIS A 290 -17.22 15.67 -12.84
C HIS A 290 -17.52 16.37 -14.18
N LEU A 291 -17.98 15.57 -15.15
CA LEU A 291 -18.47 16.01 -16.45
C LEU A 291 -19.86 16.68 -16.34
N ALA A 292 -19.91 17.95 -15.95
CA ALA A 292 -21.05 18.84 -16.17
C ALA A 292 -20.55 20.30 -16.06
N THR A 293 -20.39 21.05 -17.16
CA THR A 293 -21.51 21.67 -17.87
C THR A 293 -21.04 22.24 -19.22
N ARG A 294 -21.59 21.73 -20.32
CA ARG A 294 -21.95 22.58 -21.46
C ARG A 294 -23.30 23.22 -21.15
N SER A 295 -23.30 24.38 -20.49
CA SER A 295 -24.43 25.31 -20.55
C SER A 295 -23.98 26.73 -20.18
N SER A 296 -23.41 27.44 -21.17
CA SER A 296 -23.50 28.91 -21.22
C SER A 296 -23.69 29.37 -22.67
N ARG A 297 -24.80 28.93 -23.28
CA ARG A 297 -25.50 29.69 -24.32
C ARG A 297 -26.97 29.70 -23.96
N ALA A 298 -27.36 30.67 -23.14
CA ALA A 298 -28.65 31.39 -23.15
C ALA A 298 -28.88 32.10 -21.80
N SER A 299 -28.39 33.33 -21.69
CA SER A 299 -29.13 34.38 -21.01
C SER A 299 -28.88 35.66 -21.80
N ALA A 300 -29.95 36.15 -22.43
CA ALA A 300 -30.00 37.42 -23.11
C ALA A 300 -29.58 38.57 -22.19
N GLY A 301 -28.93 39.56 -22.79
CA GLY A 301 -28.49 40.82 -22.24
C GLY A 301 -27.69 41.53 -23.32
#